data_AF-A0A4R2LAV2-F1
#
_entry.id   AF-A0A4R2LAV2-F1
#
_cell.length_a   1.000
_cell.length_b   1.000
_cell.length_c   1.000
_cell.angle_alpha   90.00
_cell.angle_beta   90.00
_cell.angle_gamma   90.00
#
_symmetry.space_group_name_H-M   'P 1'
#
loop_
_entity.id
_entity.type
_entity.pdbx_description
1 polymer ?
#
loop_
_entity_poly.entity_id
_entity_poly.type
_entity_poly.pdbx_seq_one_letter_code
_entity_poly.pdbx_strand_id
1 'polypeptide(L)'
;MNVLVINCGSSSLKFQLIQSDTEDVLAKGLCERIGIEGSRIVYTPAGKDKITIESPMPDHTNAIKLVLNCLTDETNGVVKSLSEIHAVGHRVVHGGEKFASSVVVNDEVMKAIEECSNLAPLHNPANLLGISVCKELMPGVPQVAVFDTAFHQTMPPKAYLYGLPYEAYTEDKIRRYGFHGTSHSYVSKRVAEMLGKKPEDLKTIVCHLGNGSSICAVNQGKCVDTTMGLTPLAGLLMGTRCGDIDPSILEFYAQKHNLDVYQVTDILNKKSGVLGISGVSSDFRDVEEAADAGNERCKYALDAFKYQVAKFIGGYAAAMNGVDVIVFTAGVGENSATTRQGVCDYLGYLGITIDAEANGKRGEEIEITTADSKVKVFVVPTNEELMIARDTVALTK
;
A
#
# COMPACT_ATOMS: atom_id res chain seq x y z
N MET A 1 20.81 12.21 9.44
CA MET A 1 20.82 10.81 9.98
C MET A 1 20.46 9.82 8.87
N ASN A 2 21.12 8.65 8.73
CA ASN A 2 20.74 7.65 7.70
C ASN A 2 19.78 6.61 8.28
N VAL A 3 18.64 6.42 7.62
CA VAL A 3 17.59 5.49 8.03
C VAL A 3 17.47 4.37 6.99
N LEU A 4 17.63 3.13 7.43
CA LEU A 4 17.35 1.97 6.60
C LEU A 4 15.86 1.63 6.70
N VAL A 5 15.14 1.70 5.60
CA VAL A 5 13.72 1.31 5.52
C VAL A 5 13.62 -0.08 4.93
N ILE A 6 12.88 -0.97 5.59
CA ILE A 6 12.70 -2.38 5.20
C ILE A 6 11.22 -2.71 5.08
N ASN A 7 10.87 -3.37 3.98
CA ASN A 7 9.55 -3.93 3.73
C ASN A 7 9.69 -5.41 3.32
N CYS A 8 9.49 -6.30 4.29
CA CYS A 8 9.52 -7.75 4.07
C CYS A 8 8.17 -8.26 3.57
N GLY A 9 8.14 -8.84 2.37
CA GLY A 9 7.05 -9.68 1.89
C GLY A 9 7.33 -11.16 2.19
N SER A 10 6.43 -12.06 1.78
CA SER A 10 6.59 -13.51 1.99
C SER A 10 7.79 -14.11 1.24
N SER A 11 8.11 -13.60 0.05
CA SER A 11 9.21 -14.07 -0.81
C SER A 11 10.06 -12.94 -1.39
N SER A 12 9.95 -11.75 -0.82
CA SER A 12 10.68 -10.56 -1.26
C SER A 12 11.03 -9.64 -0.10
N LEU A 13 12.01 -8.77 -0.31
CA LEU A 13 12.38 -7.71 0.62
C LEU A 13 12.74 -6.46 -0.17
N LYS A 14 11.95 -5.39 -0.04
CA LYS A 14 12.26 -4.07 -0.60
C LYS A 14 12.95 -3.23 0.48
N PHE A 15 13.96 -2.47 0.10
CA PHE A 15 14.66 -1.56 1.02
C PHE A 15 15.06 -0.25 0.37
N GLN A 16 15.22 0.77 1.22
CA GLN A 16 15.88 2.03 0.88
C GLN A 16 16.76 2.49 2.04
N LEU A 17 17.90 3.11 1.74
CA LEU A 17 18.66 3.88 2.71
C LEU A 17 18.44 5.36 2.42
N ILE A 18 17.87 6.10 3.38
CA ILE A 18 17.45 7.49 3.20
C ILE A 18 18.25 8.40 4.14
N GLN A 19 18.81 9.48 3.60
CA GLN A 19 19.41 10.56 4.39
C GLN A 19 18.27 11.48 4.86
N SER A 20 18.02 11.56 6.17
CA SER A 20 16.82 12.22 6.72
C SER A 20 16.81 13.75 6.69
N ASP A 21 17.95 14.41 6.55
CA ASP A 21 18.05 15.87 6.50
C ASP A 21 17.75 16.40 5.09
N THR A 22 18.15 15.65 4.06
CA THR A 22 17.92 15.99 2.63
C THR A 22 16.76 15.20 2.01
N GLU A 23 16.33 14.12 2.66
CA GLU A 23 15.37 13.13 2.15
C GLU A 23 15.86 12.37 0.91
N ASP A 24 17.17 12.44 0.62
CA ASP A 24 17.77 11.75 -0.51
C ASP A 24 17.80 10.23 -0.29
N VAL A 25 17.41 9.50 -1.33
CA VAL A 25 17.56 8.05 -1.39
C VAL A 25 19.01 7.73 -1.75
N LEU A 26 19.83 7.39 -0.74
CA LEU A 26 21.23 6.99 -0.91
C LEU A 26 21.36 5.66 -1.63
N ALA A 27 20.41 4.75 -1.40
CA ALA A 27 20.33 3.48 -2.09
C ALA A 27 18.90 2.95 -2.06
N LYS A 28 18.55 2.16 -3.07
CA LYS A 28 17.33 1.35 -3.08
C LYS A 28 17.57 -0.02 -3.66
N GLY A 29 16.75 -0.99 -3.27
CA GLY A 29 16.80 -2.31 -3.88
C GLY A 29 15.65 -3.22 -3.53
N LEU A 30 15.68 -4.40 -4.16
CA LEU A 30 14.70 -5.45 -4.02
C LEU A 30 15.41 -6.81 -4.05
N CYS A 31 15.27 -7.57 -2.97
CA CYS A 31 15.54 -9.00 -2.97
C CYS A 31 14.29 -9.72 -3.47
N GLU A 32 14.45 -10.55 -4.49
CA GLU A 32 13.38 -11.32 -5.12
C GLU A 32 13.62 -12.82 -4.91
N ARG A 33 12.52 -13.59 -4.89
CA ARG A 33 12.54 -15.06 -4.86
C ARG A 33 13.28 -15.61 -3.64
N ILE A 34 13.10 -14.99 -2.47
CA ILE A 34 13.62 -15.50 -1.19
C ILE A 34 12.96 -16.87 -0.91
N GLY A 35 13.76 -17.85 -0.53
CA GLY A 35 13.36 -19.25 -0.33
C GLY A 35 13.11 -20.01 -1.64
N ILE A 36 13.41 -19.42 -2.80
CA ILE A 36 13.14 -19.96 -4.13
C ILE A 36 14.43 -19.94 -4.97
N GLU A 37 14.58 -20.92 -5.86
CA GLU A 37 15.68 -20.97 -6.82
C GLU A 37 15.71 -19.71 -7.71
N GLY A 38 16.92 -19.25 -8.05
CA GLY A 38 17.13 -18.01 -8.80
C GLY A 38 16.87 -16.75 -7.98
N SER A 39 17.10 -16.82 -6.67
CA SER A 39 17.10 -15.64 -5.79
C SER A 39 18.14 -14.62 -6.25
N ARG A 40 17.74 -13.35 -6.24
CA ARG A 40 18.60 -12.24 -6.64
C ARG A 40 18.27 -10.97 -5.89
N ILE A 41 19.25 -10.09 -5.77
CA ILE A 41 19.07 -8.71 -5.35
C ILE A 41 19.25 -7.79 -6.56
N VAL A 42 18.31 -6.88 -6.75
CA VAL A 42 18.43 -5.74 -7.66
C VAL A 42 18.68 -4.51 -6.81
N TYR A 43 19.88 -3.94 -6.92
CA TYR A 43 20.38 -2.85 -6.10
C TYR A 43 20.72 -1.63 -6.96
N THR A 44 20.44 -0.43 -6.47
CA THR A 44 20.76 0.82 -7.17
C THR A 44 21.31 1.83 -6.15
N PRO A 45 22.63 2.02 -6.09
CA PRO A 45 23.25 3.08 -5.32
C PRO A 45 22.98 4.44 -5.95
N ALA A 46 22.92 5.51 -5.15
CA ALA A 46 22.80 6.87 -5.65
C ALA A 46 23.98 7.21 -6.58
N GLY A 47 23.66 7.80 -7.73
CA GLY A 47 24.65 8.21 -8.73
C GLY A 47 25.36 7.07 -9.47
N LYS A 48 24.91 5.82 -9.33
CA LYS A 48 25.49 4.64 -9.97
C LYS A 48 24.45 3.83 -10.73
N ASP A 49 24.91 2.98 -11.63
CA ASP A 49 24.05 2.07 -12.40
C ASP A 49 23.43 0.98 -11.51
N LYS A 50 22.32 0.43 -12.02
CA LYS A 50 21.63 -0.70 -11.39
C LYS A 50 22.51 -1.96 -11.46
N ILE A 51 22.60 -2.66 -10.34
CA ILE A 51 23.37 -3.90 -10.17
C ILE A 51 22.40 -5.04 -9.85
N THR A 52 22.57 -6.17 -10.52
CA THR A 52 21.85 -7.41 -10.19
C THR A 52 22.85 -8.45 -9.72
N ILE A 53 22.64 -9.00 -8.52
CA ILE A 53 23.48 -10.04 -7.95
C ILE A 53 22.60 -11.27 -7.71
N GLU A 54 22.89 -12.36 -8.40
CA GLU A 54 22.29 -13.66 -8.13
C GLU A 54 23.00 -14.29 -6.92
N SER A 55 22.22 -14.65 -5.90
CA SER A 55 22.76 -15.23 -4.67
C SER A 55 21.67 -16.03 -3.96
N PRO A 56 21.98 -17.26 -3.48
CA PRO A 56 21.03 -18.04 -2.70
C PRO A 56 20.58 -17.28 -1.45
N MET A 57 19.27 -17.04 -1.33
CA MET A 57 18.63 -16.47 -0.14
C MET A 57 17.61 -17.47 0.39
N PRO A 58 18.00 -18.48 1.20
CA PRO A 58 17.06 -19.48 1.72
C PRO A 58 15.99 -18.87 2.63
N ASP A 59 16.30 -17.76 3.29
CA ASP A 59 15.39 -17.02 4.16
C ASP A 59 15.67 -15.50 4.15
N HIS A 60 14.88 -14.74 4.90
CA HIS A 60 15.05 -13.29 5.05
C HIS A 60 16.32 -12.91 5.81
N THR A 61 16.89 -13.80 6.62
CA THR A 61 18.17 -13.56 7.30
C THR A 61 19.28 -13.39 6.28
N ASN A 62 19.37 -14.32 5.33
CA ASN A 62 20.32 -14.24 4.22
C ASN A 62 20.06 -13.04 3.31
N ALA A 63 18.79 -12.71 3.05
CA ALA A 63 18.43 -11.54 2.25
C ALA A 63 18.90 -10.23 2.92
N ILE A 64 18.66 -10.04 4.22
CA ILE A 64 19.08 -8.83 4.94
C ILE A 64 20.61 -8.76 5.02
N LYS A 65 21.31 -9.87 5.28
CA LYS A 65 22.78 -9.90 5.23
C LYS A 65 23.30 -9.43 3.87
N LEU A 66 22.68 -9.88 2.77
CA LEU A 66 23.07 -9.46 1.43
C LEU A 66 22.80 -7.96 1.18
N VAL A 67 21.67 -7.43 1.68
CA VAL A 67 21.36 -5.99 1.64
C VAL A 67 22.44 -5.19 2.37
N LEU A 68 22.76 -5.56 3.62
CA LEU A 68 23.76 -4.87 4.42
C LEU A 68 25.14 -4.91 3.75
N ASN A 69 25.54 -6.06 3.19
CA ASN A 69 26.78 -6.18 2.44
C ASN A 69 26.81 -5.25 1.20
N CYS A 70 25.70 -5.13 0.46
CA CYS A 70 25.62 -4.20 -0.68
C CYS A 70 25.74 -2.74 -0.23
N LEU A 71 25.14 -2.38 0.90
CA LEU A 71 25.19 -1.01 1.43
C LEU A 71 26.61 -0.63 1.89
N THR A 72 27.38 -1.59 2.40
CA THR A 72 28.75 -1.38 2.91
C THR A 72 29.86 -1.82 1.95
N ASP A 73 29.52 -2.22 0.72
CA ASP A 73 30.51 -2.68 -0.27
C ASP A 73 31.53 -1.57 -0.61
N GLU A 74 32.81 -1.91 -0.73
CA GLU A 74 33.86 -0.90 -0.95
C GLU A 74 33.71 -0.17 -2.29
N THR A 75 33.13 -0.83 -3.30
CA THR A 75 33.01 -0.28 -4.66
C THR A 75 31.63 0.34 -4.90
N ASN A 76 30.58 -0.33 -4.47
CA ASN A 76 29.18 -0.02 -4.77
C ASN A 76 28.35 0.37 -3.55
N GLY A 77 28.93 0.31 -2.36
CA GLY A 77 28.31 0.76 -1.13
C GLY A 77 28.08 2.27 -1.09
N VAL A 78 27.23 2.66 -0.15
CA VAL A 78 26.78 4.04 0.09
C VAL A 78 27.05 4.49 1.52
N VAL A 79 27.50 3.58 2.37
CA VAL A 79 28.01 3.81 3.72
C VAL A 79 29.30 3.03 3.93
N LYS A 80 30.22 3.50 4.77
CA LYS A 80 31.50 2.79 5.00
C LYS A 80 31.38 1.62 5.96
N SER A 81 30.37 1.64 6.82
CA SER A 81 30.11 0.60 7.81
C SER A 81 28.69 0.68 8.35
N LEU A 82 28.26 -0.35 9.07
CA LEU A 82 26.91 -0.41 9.67
C LEU A 82 26.67 0.68 10.72
N SER A 83 27.71 1.27 11.32
CA SER A 83 27.53 2.36 12.29
C SER A 83 27.03 3.66 11.66
N GLU A 84 27.11 3.79 10.33
CA GLU A 84 26.51 4.90 9.60
C GLU A 84 25.01 4.68 9.32
N ILE A 85 24.45 3.53 9.67
CA ILE A 85 23.00 3.27 9.69
C ILE A 85 22.50 3.56 11.11
N HIS A 86 21.76 4.64 11.26
CA HIS A 86 21.46 5.21 12.57
C HIS A 86 20.11 4.76 13.13
N ALA A 87 19.18 4.30 12.28
CA ALA A 87 17.93 3.64 12.68
C ALA A 87 17.40 2.77 11.55
N VAL A 88 16.48 1.86 11.89
CA VAL A 88 15.75 1.03 10.92
C VAL A 88 14.24 1.24 11.05
N GLY A 89 13.60 1.59 9.95
CA GLY A 89 12.14 1.66 9.87
C GLY A 89 11.57 0.42 9.18
N HIS A 90 10.62 -0.24 9.81
CA HIS A 90 9.99 -1.46 9.31
C HIS A 90 8.54 -1.21 8.96
N ARG A 91 8.15 -1.55 7.73
CA ARG A 91 6.73 -1.72 7.41
C ARG A 91 6.21 -2.97 8.11
N VAL A 92 5.12 -2.82 8.86
CA VAL A 92 4.36 -3.91 9.46
C VAL A 92 2.92 -3.84 8.96
N VAL A 93 2.39 -4.94 8.44
CA VAL A 93 1.06 -4.92 7.82
C VAL A 93 -0.04 -4.70 8.86
N HIS A 94 -0.05 -5.47 9.95
CA HIS A 94 -1.16 -5.44 10.92
C HIS A 94 -0.71 -5.08 12.33
N GLY A 95 -1.24 -3.99 12.88
CA GLY A 95 -1.03 -3.54 14.27
C GLY A 95 -2.22 -3.78 15.20
N GLY A 96 -3.30 -4.34 14.67
CA GLY A 96 -4.52 -4.61 15.44
C GLY A 96 -5.15 -3.31 15.95
N GLU A 97 -5.80 -3.37 17.10
CA GLU A 97 -6.31 -2.16 17.79
C GLU A 97 -5.26 -1.53 18.72
N LYS A 98 -4.14 -2.23 18.94
CA LYS A 98 -3.12 -1.81 19.91
C LYS A 98 -2.26 -0.66 19.39
N PHE A 99 -2.03 -0.60 18.08
CA PHE A 99 -1.15 0.39 17.47
C PHE A 99 -1.91 1.33 16.53
N ALA A 100 -2.16 2.54 17.00
CA ALA A 100 -2.73 3.65 16.23
C ALA A 100 -1.67 4.62 15.66
N SER A 101 -0.39 4.36 15.92
CA SER A 101 0.74 5.12 15.42
C SER A 101 1.96 4.22 15.31
N SER A 102 3.00 4.71 14.64
CA SER A 102 4.34 4.11 14.64
C SER A 102 4.92 4.07 16.06
N VAL A 103 5.74 3.05 16.35
CA VAL A 103 6.32 2.82 17.69
C VAL A 103 7.75 2.33 17.60
N VAL A 104 8.58 2.69 18.58
CA VAL A 104 9.91 2.10 18.75
C VAL A 104 9.74 0.63 19.14
N VAL A 105 10.45 -0.25 18.44
CA VAL A 105 10.41 -1.69 18.66
C VAL A 105 11.04 -2.03 20.00
N ASN A 106 10.28 -2.75 20.82
CA ASN A 106 10.73 -3.45 22.02
C ASN A 106 10.09 -4.84 22.06
N ASP A 107 10.34 -5.62 23.12
CA ASP A 107 9.83 -6.99 23.23
C ASP A 107 8.29 -7.03 23.34
N GLU A 108 7.65 -6.01 23.93
CA GLU A 108 6.18 -5.89 23.99
C GLU A 108 5.56 -5.61 22.62
N VAL A 109 6.24 -4.82 21.78
CA VAL A 109 5.84 -4.54 20.39
C VAL A 109 5.97 -5.80 19.56
N MET A 110 7.09 -6.53 19.67
CA MET A 110 7.30 -7.79 18.96
C MET A 110 6.20 -8.81 19.29
N LYS A 111 5.89 -8.99 20.58
CA LYS A 111 4.80 -9.88 21.02
C LYS A 111 3.44 -9.45 20.46
N ALA A 112 3.15 -8.16 20.43
CA ALA A 112 1.88 -7.67 19.91
C ALA A 112 1.75 -7.84 18.38
N ILE A 113 2.85 -7.70 17.63
CA ILE A 113 2.86 -7.99 16.19
C ILE A 113 2.64 -9.50 15.97
N GLU A 114 3.22 -10.36 16.82
CA GLU A 114 3.03 -11.81 16.80
C GLU A 114 1.57 -12.18 17.03
N GLU A 115 0.91 -11.62 18.05
CA GLU A 115 -0.52 -11.78 18.31
C GLU A 115 -1.38 -11.34 17.11
N CYS A 116 -0.99 -10.27 16.42
CA CYS A 116 -1.65 -9.79 15.19
C CYS A 116 -1.40 -10.68 13.96
N SER A 117 -0.50 -11.67 14.03
CA SER A 117 -0.22 -12.55 12.87
C SER A 117 -1.42 -13.41 12.48
N ASN A 118 -2.34 -13.68 13.40
CA ASN A 118 -3.60 -14.35 13.08
C ASN A 118 -4.48 -13.53 12.11
N LEU A 119 -4.35 -12.20 12.13
CA LEU A 119 -5.10 -11.28 11.26
C LEU A 119 -4.39 -11.06 9.90
N ALA A 120 -3.07 -11.29 9.84
CA ALA A 120 -2.27 -11.14 8.62
C ALA A 120 -1.18 -12.24 8.48
N PRO A 121 -1.58 -13.52 8.34
CA PRO A 121 -0.67 -14.66 8.46
C PRO A 121 0.39 -14.74 7.37
N LEU A 122 0.14 -14.13 6.20
CA LEU A 122 1.10 -14.09 5.09
C LEU A 122 2.09 -12.92 5.18
N HIS A 123 1.91 -12.00 6.13
CA HIS A 123 2.66 -10.74 6.17
C HIS A 123 3.37 -10.51 7.49
N ASN A 124 2.65 -10.48 8.61
CA ASN A 124 3.22 -10.15 9.91
C ASN A 124 4.38 -11.07 10.32
N PRO A 125 4.37 -12.39 10.06
CA PRO A 125 5.52 -13.25 10.35
C PRO A 125 6.79 -12.83 9.60
N ALA A 126 6.69 -12.44 8.33
CA ALA A 126 7.83 -11.94 7.57
C ALA A 126 8.32 -10.58 8.07
N ASN A 127 7.40 -9.71 8.52
CA ASN A 127 7.75 -8.42 9.12
C ASN A 127 8.51 -8.62 10.45
N LEU A 128 8.02 -9.49 11.32
CA LEU A 128 8.68 -9.89 12.57
C LEU A 128 10.07 -10.47 12.34
N LEU A 129 10.20 -11.38 11.38
CA LEU A 129 11.50 -11.97 11.03
C LEU A 129 12.48 -10.88 10.61
N GLY A 130 12.04 -9.93 9.78
CA GLY A 130 12.87 -8.80 9.36
C GLY A 130 13.37 -7.93 10.53
N ILE A 131 12.49 -7.65 11.50
CA ILE A 131 12.84 -6.90 12.72
C ILE A 131 13.84 -7.68 13.58
N SER A 132 13.56 -8.97 13.83
CA SER A 132 14.44 -9.84 14.63
C SER A 132 15.85 -9.93 14.04
N VAL A 133 15.95 -10.13 12.72
CA VAL A 133 17.23 -10.20 12.02
C VAL A 133 17.99 -8.88 12.10
N CYS A 134 17.31 -7.74 11.92
CA CYS A 134 17.97 -6.44 12.08
C CYS A 134 18.46 -6.21 13.51
N LYS A 135 17.74 -6.70 14.52
CA LYS A 135 18.14 -6.61 15.94
C LYS A 135 19.40 -7.43 16.21
N GLU A 136 19.55 -8.58 15.55
CA GLU A 136 20.75 -9.42 15.63
C GLU A 136 21.95 -8.79 14.90
N LEU A 137 21.75 -8.31 13.66
CA LEU A 137 22.85 -7.84 12.79
C LEU A 137 23.31 -6.41 13.09
N MET A 138 22.46 -5.58 13.67
CA MET A 138 22.75 -4.18 14.01
C MET A 138 22.40 -3.90 15.49
N PRO A 139 23.10 -4.57 16.44
CA PRO A 139 22.80 -4.43 17.86
C PRO A 139 22.97 -2.98 18.32
N GLY A 140 22.00 -2.46 19.07
CA GLY A 140 21.98 -1.08 19.58
C GLY A 140 21.43 -0.04 18.61
N VAL A 141 21.17 -0.38 17.35
CA VAL A 141 20.50 0.53 16.40
C VAL A 141 18.99 0.54 16.71
N PRO A 142 18.37 1.71 16.97
CA PRO A 142 16.94 1.79 17.24
C PRO A 142 16.12 1.40 16.01
N GLN A 143 15.04 0.67 16.24
CA GLN A 143 14.13 0.21 15.18
C GLN A 143 12.72 0.71 15.45
N VAL A 144 11.98 1.04 14.41
CA VAL A 144 10.61 1.55 14.48
C VAL A 144 9.71 0.70 13.60
N ALA A 145 8.57 0.27 14.15
CA ALA A 145 7.51 -0.40 13.41
C ALA A 145 6.46 0.64 12.97
N VAL A 146 6.18 0.68 11.67
CA VAL A 146 5.18 1.56 11.04
C VAL A 146 4.09 0.69 10.46
N PHE A 147 2.85 0.87 10.92
CA PHE A 147 1.75 -0.05 10.64
C PHE A 147 0.84 0.46 9.51
N ASP A 148 0.58 -0.38 8.51
CA ASP A 148 -0.38 -0.07 7.43
C ASP A 148 -1.81 0.19 7.94
N THR A 149 -2.13 -0.34 9.12
CA THR A 149 -3.44 -0.27 9.78
C THR A 149 -3.57 0.93 10.74
N ALA A 150 -2.46 1.60 11.09
CA ALA A 150 -2.46 2.65 12.13
C ALA A 150 -3.28 3.88 11.74
N PHE A 151 -3.11 4.39 10.51
CA PHE A 151 -3.81 5.59 10.03
C PHE A 151 -5.35 5.45 10.11
N HIS A 152 -5.83 4.23 9.94
CA HIS A 152 -7.25 3.89 9.91
C HIS A 152 -7.87 3.70 11.30
N GLN A 153 -7.09 3.70 12.38
CA GLN A 153 -7.61 3.56 13.75
C GLN A 153 -8.51 4.72 14.20
N THR A 154 -8.56 5.80 13.41
CA THR A 154 -9.47 6.93 13.63
C THR A 154 -10.90 6.66 13.12
N MET A 155 -11.14 5.56 12.40
CA MET A 155 -12.48 5.19 11.94
C MET A 155 -13.47 5.02 13.11
N PRO A 156 -14.68 5.59 13.01
CA PRO A 156 -15.71 5.42 14.03
C PRO A 156 -16.39 4.04 13.96
N PRO A 157 -17.05 3.56 15.03
CA PRO A 157 -17.75 2.26 15.05
C PRO A 157 -18.69 2.01 13.89
N LYS A 158 -19.41 3.05 13.45
CA LYS A 158 -20.31 3.00 12.28
C LYS A 158 -19.62 2.62 10.96
N ALA A 159 -18.30 2.79 10.85
CA ALA A 159 -17.52 2.49 9.65
C ALA A 159 -16.74 1.17 9.77
N TYR A 160 -16.35 0.78 10.99
CA TYR A 160 -15.54 -0.42 11.19
C TYR A 160 -16.28 -1.67 11.63
N LEU A 161 -17.47 -1.55 12.21
CA LEU A 161 -18.25 -2.72 12.61
C LEU A 161 -18.92 -3.35 11.39
N TYR A 162 -18.80 -4.67 11.27
CA TYR A 162 -19.57 -5.45 10.30
C TYR A 162 -20.93 -5.83 10.87
N GLY A 163 -21.91 -6.08 9.99
CA GLY A 163 -23.23 -6.61 10.34
C GLY A 163 -23.19 -8.10 10.70
N LEU A 164 -22.37 -8.46 11.68
CA LEU A 164 -22.20 -9.81 12.24
C LEU A 164 -22.71 -9.85 13.69
N PRO A 165 -22.91 -11.04 14.29
CA PRO A 165 -23.05 -11.16 15.74
C PRO A 165 -21.95 -10.37 16.45
N TYR A 166 -22.31 -9.63 17.49
CA TYR A 166 -21.39 -8.66 18.11
C TYR A 166 -20.17 -9.32 18.75
N GLU A 167 -20.31 -10.60 19.12
CA GLU A 167 -19.27 -11.47 19.65
C GLU A 167 -18.08 -11.60 18.69
N ALA A 168 -18.33 -11.61 17.37
CA ALA A 168 -17.27 -11.61 16.36
C ALA A 168 -16.32 -10.42 16.52
N TYR A 169 -16.83 -9.26 16.95
CA TYR A 169 -15.99 -8.11 17.27
C TYR A 169 -15.39 -8.20 18.67
N THR A 170 -16.17 -8.52 19.70
CA THR A 170 -15.68 -8.45 21.09
C THR A 170 -14.66 -9.54 21.41
N GLU A 171 -14.85 -10.76 20.87
CA GLU A 171 -14.02 -11.94 21.13
C GLU A 171 -12.92 -12.08 20.08
N ASP A 172 -13.28 -12.03 18.79
CA ASP A 172 -12.35 -12.33 17.69
C ASP A 172 -11.73 -11.08 17.02
N LYS A 173 -12.15 -9.87 17.44
CA LYS A 173 -11.71 -8.60 16.85
C LYS A 173 -11.96 -8.49 15.34
N ILE A 174 -13.04 -9.11 14.85
CA ILE A 174 -13.47 -8.99 13.46
C ILE A 174 -14.07 -7.59 13.26
N ARG A 175 -13.28 -6.73 12.61
CA ARG A 175 -13.65 -5.37 12.22
C ARG A 175 -12.91 -4.94 10.96
N ARG A 176 -13.30 -3.82 10.39
CA ARG A 176 -12.49 -3.12 9.40
C ARG A 176 -11.23 -2.57 10.05
N TYR A 177 -10.08 -2.95 9.52
CA TYR A 177 -8.80 -2.37 9.86
C TYR A 177 -8.29 -1.45 8.75
N GLY A 178 -8.38 -1.88 7.50
CA GLY A 178 -7.84 -1.15 6.35
C GLY A 178 -6.32 -1.22 6.22
N PHE A 179 -5.81 -1.06 5.00
CA PHE A 179 -4.37 -1.12 4.70
C PHE A 179 -3.96 0.04 3.80
N HIS A 180 -2.69 0.08 3.40
CA HIS A 180 -2.06 1.22 2.72
C HIS A 180 -2.14 2.53 3.53
N GLY A 181 -2.27 2.44 4.87
CA GLY A 181 -2.43 3.61 5.73
C GLY A 181 -1.27 4.60 5.63
N THR A 182 -0.03 4.11 5.48
CA THR A 182 1.16 4.93 5.25
C THR A 182 1.03 5.75 3.96
N SER A 183 0.62 5.12 2.86
CA SER A 183 0.40 5.80 1.58
C SER A 183 -0.73 6.83 1.68
N HIS A 184 -1.89 6.43 2.22
CA HIS A 184 -3.05 7.32 2.41
C HIS A 184 -2.71 8.54 3.27
N SER A 185 -2.00 8.33 4.38
CA SER A 185 -1.51 9.39 5.27
C SER A 185 -0.53 10.33 4.56
N TYR A 186 0.42 9.79 3.81
CA TYR A 186 1.41 10.58 3.08
C TYR A 186 0.74 11.48 2.03
N VAL A 187 -0.04 10.92 1.11
CA VAL A 187 -0.58 11.70 -0.01
C VAL A 187 -1.69 12.68 0.42
N SER A 188 -2.47 12.35 1.46
CA SER A 188 -3.47 13.28 1.99
C SER A 188 -2.84 14.51 2.65
N LYS A 189 -1.68 14.34 3.32
CA LYS A 189 -0.89 15.47 3.83
C LYS A 189 -0.22 16.24 2.71
N ARG A 190 0.37 15.52 1.74
CA ARG A 190 1.07 16.15 0.62
C ARG A 190 0.15 17.03 -0.23
N VAL A 191 -1.07 16.59 -0.52
CA VAL A 191 -2.01 17.42 -1.27
C VAL A 191 -2.47 18.65 -0.48
N ALA A 192 -2.56 18.56 0.85
CA ALA A 192 -2.85 19.73 1.70
C ALA A 192 -1.71 20.76 1.60
N GLU A 193 -0.45 20.31 1.64
CA GLU A 193 0.73 21.16 1.43
C GLU A 193 0.72 21.83 0.05
N MET A 194 0.44 21.08 -1.02
CA MET A 194 0.34 21.62 -2.39
C MET A 194 -0.73 22.70 -2.52
N LEU A 195 -1.81 22.60 -1.75
CA LEU A 195 -2.89 23.58 -1.71
C LEU A 195 -2.62 24.75 -0.74
N GLY A 196 -1.50 24.73 0.00
CA GLY A 196 -1.21 25.71 1.04
C GLY A 196 -2.22 25.69 2.20
N LYS A 197 -2.81 24.53 2.48
CA LYS A 197 -3.83 24.32 3.50
C LYS A 197 -3.37 23.34 4.57
N LYS A 198 -4.06 23.33 5.70
CA LYS A 198 -3.85 22.29 6.72
C LYS A 198 -4.72 21.06 6.40
N PRO A 199 -4.29 19.84 6.76
CA PRO A 199 -5.11 18.65 6.61
C PRO A 199 -6.49 18.75 7.29
N GLU A 200 -6.59 19.50 8.39
CA GLU A 200 -7.83 19.72 9.14
C GLU A 200 -8.87 20.55 8.38
N ASP A 201 -8.45 21.28 7.34
CA ASP A 201 -9.30 22.16 6.53
C ASP A 201 -9.84 21.47 5.27
N LEU A 202 -9.62 20.16 5.12
CA LEU A 202 -9.91 19.41 3.89
C LEU A 202 -10.69 18.12 4.12
N LYS A 203 -11.59 17.82 3.17
CA LYS A 203 -12.19 16.50 2.92
C LYS A 203 -11.53 15.89 1.69
N THR A 204 -10.65 14.92 1.91
CA THR A 204 -9.84 14.31 0.86
C THR A 204 -10.26 12.85 0.67
N ILE A 205 -10.52 12.45 -0.58
CA ILE A 205 -10.62 11.04 -0.95
C ILE A 205 -9.31 10.63 -1.60
N VAL A 206 -8.63 9.66 -1.01
CA VAL A 206 -7.38 9.13 -1.56
C VAL A 206 -7.64 7.80 -2.26
N CYS A 207 -7.27 7.71 -3.53
CA CYS A 207 -7.35 6.53 -4.38
C CYS A 207 -5.94 5.95 -4.58
N HIS A 208 -5.54 5.01 -3.72
CA HIS A 208 -4.33 4.21 -3.91
C HIS A 208 -4.65 3.08 -4.88
N LEU A 209 -4.33 3.27 -6.17
CA LEU A 209 -4.67 2.34 -7.24
C LEU A 209 -3.39 1.66 -7.74
N GLY A 210 -3.25 0.37 -7.43
CA GLY A 210 -2.14 -0.48 -7.84
C GLY A 210 -2.60 -1.94 -7.98
N ASN A 211 -1.65 -2.88 -7.97
CA ASN A 211 -2.00 -4.30 -8.01
C ASN A 211 -2.86 -4.73 -6.81
N GLY A 212 -2.58 -4.14 -5.64
CA GLY A 212 -3.56 -3.98 -4.56
C GLY A 212 -4.11 -2.56 -4.61
N SER A 213 -5.43 -2.39 -4.50
CA SER A 213 -6.07 -1.09 -4.59
C SER A 213 -6.98 -0.82 -3.39
N SER A 214 -6.91 0.39 -2.85
CA SER A 214 -7.83 0.84 -1.80
C SER A 214 -8.13 2.33 -1.91
N ILE A 215 -9.31 2.73 -1.44
CA ILE A 215 -9.72 4.12 -1.35
C ILE A 215 -9.92 4.45 0.13
N CYS A 216 -9.53 5.65 0.55
CA CYS A 216 -9.69 6.14 1.92
C CYS A 216 -10.41 7.49 1.93
N ALA A 217 -11.41 7.62 2.81
CA ALA A 217 -12.06 8.88 3.12
C ALA A 217 -11.31 9.55 4.28
N VAL A 218 -10.62 10.66 4.00
CA VAL A 218 -9.88 11.45 4.98
C VAL A 218 -10.63 12.75 5.24
N ASN A 219 -11.27 12.84 6.41
CA ASN A 219 -12.04 14.01 6.82
C ASN A 219 -11.25 14.77 7.90
N GLN A 220 -10.82 15.98 7.61
CA GLN A 220 -10.08 16.84 8.54
C GLN A 220 -8.83 16.13 9.09
N GLY A 221 -8.03 15.57 8.20
CA GLY A 221 -6.79 14.87 8.52
C GLY A 221 -6.94 13.47 9.15
N LYS A 222 -8.16 12.97 9.34
CA LYS A 222 -8.43 11.65 9.95
C LYS A 222 -9.12 10.70 8.98
N CYS A 223 -8.73 9.44 8.99
CA CYS A 223 -9.46 8.40 8.26
C CYS A 223 -10.83 8.19 8.90
N VAL A 224 -11.90 8.32 8.11
CA VAL A 224 -13.27 8.04 8.55
C VAL A 224 -13.87 6.81 7.90
N ASP A 225 -13.29 6.33 6.79
CA ASP A 225 -13.64 5.07 6.12
C ASP A 225 -12.51 4.64 5.15
N THR A 226 -12.43 3.36 4.84
CA THR A 226 -11.46 2.78 3.88
C THR A 226 -11.99 1.48 3.27
N THR A 227 -11.69 1.22 1.99
CA THR A 227 -12.37 0.15 1.26
C THR A 227 -11.94 -1.23 1.72
N MET A 228 -10.66 -1.40 2.07
CA MET A 228 -10.16 -2.67 2.60
C MET A 228 -10.70 -2.94 4.00
N GLY A 229 -10.80 -4.22 4.33
CA GLY A 229 -11.57 -4.72 5.46
C GLY A 229 -10.72 -5.18 6.64
N LEU A 230 -11.15 -6.30 7.23
CA LEU A 230 -10.31 -7.16 8.08
C LEU A 230 -9.03 -7.58 7.35
N THR A 231 -9.16 -7.88 6.06
CA THR A 231 -8.07 -8.31 5.18
C THR A 231 -7.98 -7.40 3.95
N PRO A 232 -6.86 -7.46 3.20
CA PRO A 232 -6.70 -6.71 1.95
C PRO A 232 -7.59 -7.19 0.79
N LEU A 233 -8.50 -8.15 1.00
CA LEU A 233 -9.39 -8.69 -0.03
C LEU A 233 -10.61 -7.81 -0.30
N ALA A 234 -11.15 -7.17 0.73
CA ALA A 234 -12.38 -6.37 0.61
C ALA A 234 -12.17 -5.05 -0.17
N GLY A 235 -13.27 -4.53 -0.70
CA GLY A 235 -13.32 -3.24 -1.38
C GLY A 235 -13.27 -3.38 -2.89
N LEU A 236 -12.28 -2.75 -3.51
CA LEU A 236 -12.11 -2.73 -4.95
C LEU A 236 -11.74 -4.12 -5.49
N LEU A 237 -12.21 -4.44 -6.69
CA LEU A 237 -11.56 -5.44 -7.52
C LEU A 237 -10.12 -4.98 -7.81
N MET A 238 -9.16 -5.90 -7.73
CA MET A 238 -7.73 -5.58 -7.85
C MET A 238 -7.08 -6.44 -8.94
N GLY A 239 -5.75 -6.52 -9.02
CA GLY A 239 -5.09 -7.33 -10.04
C GLY A 239 -5.51 -8.81 -9.99
N THR A 240 -5.45 -9.43 -8.81
CA THR A 240 -5.84 -10.84 -8.60
C THR A 240 -6.93 -11.06 -7.54
N ARG A 241 -7.31 -10.01 -6.83
CA ARG A 241 -8.28 -10.06 -5.73
C ARG A 241 -9.68 -9.69 -6.19
N CYS A 242 -10.69 -10.42 -5.74
CA CYS A 242 -12.07 -10.21 -6.18
C CYS A 242 -12.68 -8.86 -5.76
N GLY A 243 -12.24 -8.29 -4.63
CA GLY A 243 -12.93 -7.16 -4.01
C GLY A 243 -14.25 -7.60 -3.37
N ASP A 244 -15.18 -6.65 -3.23
CA ASP A 244 -16.50 -6.91 -2.67
C ASP A 244 -17.34 -7.80 -3.61
N ILE A 245 -17.85 -8.90 -3.04
CA ILE A 245 -18.78 -9.83 -3.67
C ILE A 245 -19.86 -10.23 -2.66
N ASP A 246 -20.95 -10.82 -3.14
CA ASP A 246 -21.99 -11.40 -2.28
C ASP A 246 -21.40 -12.57 -1.46
N PRO A 247 -21.47 -12.54 -0.11
CA PRO A 247 -20.97 -13.62 0.75
C PRO A 247 -21.55 -15.00 0.42
N SER A 248 -22.80 -15.10 -0.06
CA SER A 248 -23.42 -16.37 -0.42
C SER A 248 -22.78 -17.04 -1.65
N ILE A 249 -22.01 -16.29 -2.45
CA ILE A 249 -21.22 -16.87 -3.56
C ILE A 249 -20.17 -17.84 -3.04
N LEU A 250 -19.60 -17.63 -1.85
CA LEU A 250 -18.56 -18.49 -1.30
C LEU A 250 -19.08 -19.91 -1.10
N GLU A 251 -20.22 -20.06 -0.43
CA GLU A 251 -20.85 -21.36 -0.20
C GLU A 251 -21.28 -22.01 -1.52
N PHE A 252 -21.98 -21.25 -2.37
CA PHE A 252 -22.48 -21.75 -3.65
C PHE A 252 -21.34 -22.27 -4.54
N TYR A 253 -20.27 -21.49 -4.67
CA TYR A 253 -19.12 -21.84 -5.50
C TYR A 253 -18.34 -23.01 -4.89
N ALA A 254 -18.14 -23.03 -3.57
CA ALA A 254 -17.49 -24.12 -2.85
C ALA A 254 -18.21 -25.45 -3.11
N GLN A 255 -19.53 -25.50 -2.88
CA GLN A 255 -20.33 -26.71 -3.07
C GLN A 255 -20.33 -27.17 -4.52
N LYS A 256 -20.51 -26.25 -5.47
CA LYS A 256 -20.56 -26.58 -6.90
C LYS A 256 -19.26 -27.16 -7.44
N HIS A 257 -18.12 -26.72 -6.90
CA HIS A 257 -16.80 -27.14 -7.35
C HIS A 257 -16.09 -28.11 -6.39
N ASN A 258 -16.79 -28.57 -5.33
CA ASN A 258 -16.25 -29.43 -4.28
C ASN A 258 -14.93 -28.89 -3.69
N LEU A 259 -14.94 -27.61 -3.34
CA LEU A 259 -13.78 -26.90 -2.78
C LEU A 259 -13.97 -26.66 -1.29
N ASP A 260 -12.87 -26.66 -0.55
CA ASP A 260 -12.84 -26.19 0.83
C ASP A 260 -12.69 -24.66 0.94
N VAL A 261 -12.83 -24.12 2.15
CA VAL A 261 -12.75 -22.68 2.43
C VAL A 261 -11.39 -22.08 2.06
N TYR A 262 -10.30 -22.84 2.18
CA TYR A 262 -8.95 -22.37 1.87
C TYR A 262 -8.74 -22.28 0.37
N GLN A 263 -9.25 -23.25 -0.38
CA GLN A 263 -9.22 -23.26 -1.85
C GLN A 263 -10.06 -22.12 -2.43
N VAL A 264 -11.25 -21.86 -1.88
CA VAL A 264 -12.05 -20.69 -2.27
C VAL A 264 -11.30 -19.40 -1.94
N THR A 265 -10.73 -19.28 -0.75
CA THR A 265 -9.96 -18.10 -0.34
C THR A 265 -8.74 -17.86 -1.25
N ASP A 266 -8.06 -18.92 -1.69
CA ASP A 266 -6.95 -18.83 -2.66
C ASP A 266 -7.44 -18.32 -4.03
N ILE A 267 -8.58 -18.82 -4.52
CA ILE A 267 -9.20 -18.34 -5.76
C ILE A 267 -9.56 -16.86 -5.66
N LEU A 268 -10.17 -16.44 -4.56
CA LEU A 268 -10.57 -15.05 -4.33
C LEU A 268 -9.37 -14.10 -4.25
N ASN A 269 -8.21 -14.56 -3.77
CA ASN A 269 -7.01 -13.74 -3.62
C ASN A 269 -6.07 -13.76 -4.85
N LYS A 270 -5.97 -14.89 -5.56
CA LYS A 270 -4.92 -15.13 -6.56
C LYS A 270 -5.44 -15.35 -7.98
N LYS A 271 -6.71 -15.71 -8.16
CA LYS A 271 -7.28 -16.11 -9.47
C LYS A 271 -8.49 -15.26 -9.88
N SER A 272 -8.77 -14.19 -9.14
CA SER A 272 -9.91 -13.30 -9.34
C SER A 272 -9.46 -11.93 -9.85
N GLY A 273 -10.26 -10.88 -9.64
CA GLY A 273 -9.91 -9.51 -10.01
C GLY A 273 -9.83 -9.31 -11.52
N VAL A 274 -9.00 -8.35 -11.93
CA VAL A 274 -8.73 -8.06 -13.35
C VAL A 274 -8.20 -9.29 -14.07
N LEU A 275 -7.34 -10.09 -13.42
CA LEU A 275 -6.85 -11.36 -13.98
C LEU A 275 -8.00 -12.33 -14.27
N GLY A 276 -8.89 -12.55 -13.30
CA GLY A 276 -10.02 -13.46 -13.46
C GLY A 276 -10.98 -13.02 -14.57
N ILE A 277 -11.30 -11.72 -14.63
CA ILE A 277 -12.22 -11.17 -15.63
C ILE A 277 -11.59 -11.17 -17.02
N SER A 278 -10.37 -10.66 -17.17
CA SER A 278 -9.67 -10.57 -18.47
C SER A 278 -9.26 -11.93 -19.01
N GLY A 279 -8.78 -12.83 -18.14
CA GLY A 279 -8.08 -14.05 -18.53
C GLY A 279 -6.70 -13.81 -19.15
N VAL A 280 -6.14 -12.61 -19.01
CA VAL A 280 -4.87 -12.20 -19.65
C VAL A 280 -3.77 -11.99 -18.60
N SER A 281 -3.91 -10.95 -17.78
CA SER A 281 -2.87 -10.54 -16.83
C SER A 281 -3.51 -9.89 -15.59
N SER A 282 -2.73 -9.82 -14.52
CA SER A 282 -3.04 -8.98 -13.35
C SER A 282 -2.43 -7.58 -13.47
N ASP A 283 -1.53 -7.37 -14.46
CA ASP A 283 -0.94 -6.08 -14.76
C ASP A 283 -1.89 -5.25 -15.62
N PHE A 284 -2.22 -4.04 -15.15
CA PHE A 284 -3.16 -3.16 -15.85
C PHE A 284 -2.62 -2.70 -17.21
N ARG A 285 -1.30 -2.64 -17.41
CA ARG A 285 -0.72 -2.23 -18.70
C ARG A 285 -0.99 -3.27 -19.78
N ASP A 286 -0.73 -4.55 -19.47
CA ASP A 286 -1.02 -5.66 -20.38
C ASP A 286 -2.52 -5.71 -20.73
N VAL A 287 -3.38 -5.41 -19.75
CA VAL A 287 -4.84 -5.44 -19.92
C VAL A 287 -5.31 -4.24 -20.75
N GLU A 288 -4.75 -3.05 -20.55
CA GLU A 288 -4.99 -1.87 -21.40
C GLU A 288 -4.57 -2.13 -22.85
N GLU A 289 -3.35 -2.62 -23.07
CA GLU A 289 -2.84 -2.96 -24.41
C GLU A 289 -3.74 -4.00 -25.12
N ALA A 290 -4.17 -5.05 -24.39
CA ALA A 290 -5.06 -6.06 -24.94
C ALA A 290 -6.48 -5.50 -25.21
N ALA A 291 -6.98 -4.58 -24.38
CA ALA A 291 -8.27 -3.93 -24.59
C ALA A 291 -8.24 -3.04 -25.85
N ASP A 292 -7.16 -2.29 -26.05
CA ASP A 292 -6.92 -1.46 -27.24
C ASP A 292 -6.79 -2.32 -28.50
N ALA A 293 -6.22 -3.52 -28.38
CA ALA A 293 -6.20 -4.54 -29.44
C ALA A 293 -7.56 -5.23 -29.68
N GLY A 294 -8.61 -4.85 -28.96
CA GLY A 294 -9.98 -5.33 -29.17
C GLY A 294 -10.41 -6.50 -28.28
N ASN A 295 -9.67 -6.84 -27.22
CA ASN A 295 -10.09 -7.87 -26.27
C ASN A 295 -11.23 -7.37 -25.37
N GLU A 296 -12.45 -7.86 -25.63
CA GLU A 296 -13.66 -7.47 -24.89
C GLU A 296 -13.59 -7.78 -23.40
N ARG A 297 -12.99 -8.90 -22.99
CA ARG A 297 -12.87 -9.23 -21.56
C ARG A 297 -11.93 -8.28 -20.83
N CYS A 298 -10.89 -7.79 -21.49
CA CYS A 298 -10.02 -6.75 -20.94
C CYS A 298 -10.75 -5.42 -20.78
N LYS A 299 -11.56 -5.02 -21.77
CA LYS A 299 -12.45 -3.85 -21.67
C LYS A 299 -13.40 -3.97 -20.47
N TYR A 300 -14.08 -5.12 -20.33
CA TYR A 300 -14.96 -5.37 -19.19
C TYR A 300 -14.24 -5.31 -17.84
N ALA A 301 -13.01 -5.83 -17.75
CA ALA A 301 -12.23 -5.78 -16.52
C ALA A 301 -11.88 -4.32 -16.13
N LEU A 302 -11.44 -3.51 -17.10
CA LEU A 302 -11.10 -2.10 -16.88
C LEU A 302 -12.34 -1.26 -16.56
N ASP A 303 -13.46 -1.50 -17.26
CA ASP A 303 -14.72 -0.79 -17.01
C ASP A 303 -15.29 -1.13 -15.63
N ALA A 304 -15.26 -2.40 -15.23
CA ALA A 304 -15.65 -2.81 -13.89
C ALA A 304 -14.77 -2.13 -12.83
N PHE A 305 -13.46 -2.01 -13.08
CA PHE A 305 -12.53 -1.36 -12.14
C PHE A 305 -12.85 0.12 -11.98
N LYS A 306 -12.93 0.87 -13.09
CA LYS A 306 -13.25 2.30 -13.11
C LYS A 306 -14.60 2.57 -12.44
N TYR A 307 -15.61 1.76 -12.76
CA TYR A 307 -16.95 1.85 -12.18
C TYR A 307 -16.93 1.67 -10.66
N GLN A 308 -16.23 0.66 -10.14
CA GLN A 308 -16.14 0.46 -8.70
C GLN A 308 -15.42 1.62 -8.00
N VAL A 309 -14.30 2.10 -8.56
CA VAL A 309 -13.58 3.27 -8.03
C VAL A 309 -14.52 4.48 -7.93
N ALA A 310 -15.23 4.81 -9.01
CA ALA A 310 -16.19 5.91 -9.02
C ALA A 310 -17.30 5.73 -7.98
N LYS A 311 -17.85 4.51 -7.85
CA LYS A 311 -18.90 4.19 -6.86
C LYS A 311 -18.42 4.43 -5.42
N PHE A 312 -17.20 4.01 -5.10
CA PHE A 312 -16.61 4.24 -3.77
C PHE A 312 -16.34 5.72 -3.52
N ILE A 313 -15.85 6.47 -4.51
CA ILE A 313 -15.68 7.93 -4.40
C ILE A 313 -17.03 8.60 -4.07
N GLY A 314 -18.10 8.24 -4.79
CA GLY A 314 -19.45 8.75 -4.50
C GLY A 314 -19.93 8.40 -3.09
N GLY A 315 -19.72 7.15 -2.65
CA GLY A 315 -20.04 6.70 -1.30
C GLY A 315 -19.27 7.47 -0.21
N TYR A 316 -17.99 7.75 -0.44
CA TYR A 316 -17.16 8.50 0.52
C TYR A 316 -17.40 10.00 0.50
N ALA A 317 -17.77 10.58 -0.63
CA ALA A 317 -18.29 11.94 -0.68
C ALA A 317 -19.57 12.05 0.15
N ALA A 318 -20.47 11.06 0.10
CA ALA A 318 -21.64 11.00 0.97
C ALA A 318 -21.26 10.81 2.44
N ALA A 319 -20.31 9.92 2.75
CA ALA A 319 -19.86 9.65 4.13
C ALA A 319 -19.26 10.88 4.83
N MET A 320 -18.61 11.77 4.06
CA MET A 320 -18.02 13.02 4.56
C MET A 320 -18.94 14.24 4.37
N ASN A 321 -20.12 14.08 3.77
CA ASN A 321 -21.02 15.15 3.38
C ASN A 321 -20.31 16.22 2.53
N GLY A 322 -19.72 15.78 1.42
CA GLY A 322 -18.91 16.57 0.50
C GLY A 322 -17.50 16.04 0.35
N VAL A 323 -16.80 16.55 -0.66
CA VAL A 323 -15.39 16.27 -0.95
C VAL A 323 -14.78 17.56 -1.50
N ASP A 324 -13.57 17.88 -1.07
CA ASP A 324 -12.81 19.02 -1.59
C ASP A 324 -11.78 18.55 -2.62
N VAL A 325 -11.16 17.39 -2.35
CA VAL A 325 -10.03 16.87 -3.10
C VAL A 325 -10.16 15.36 -3.33
N ILE A 326 -9.87 14.91 -4.55
CA ILE A 326 -9.62 13.50 -4.88
C ILE A 326 -8.16 13.36 -5.29
N VAL A 327 -7.45 12.37 -4.77
CA VAL A 327 -6.04 12.13 -5.09
C VAL A 327 -5.86 10.74 -5.66
N PHE A 328 -5.24 10.63 -6.84
CA PHE A 328 -4.80 9.36 -7.40
C PHE A 328 -3.31 9.14 -7.09
N THR A 329 -2.99 7.95 -6.60
CA THR A 329 -1.63 7.53 -6.27
C THR A 329 -1.44 6.04 -6.59
N ALA A 330 -0.20 5.55 -6.44
CA ALA A 330 0.26 4.20 -6.70
C ALA A 330 0.29 3.86 -8.20
N GLY A 331 0.78 2.66 -8.52
CA GLY A 331 1.21 2.32 -9.89
C GLY A 331 0.19 2.60 -10.99
N VAL A 332 -1.10 2.31 -10.78
CA VAL A 332 -2.17 2.61 -11.76
C VAL A 332 -2.59 4.08 -11.64
N GLY A 333 -2.81 4.58 -10.43
CA GLY A 333 -3.30 5.96 -10.20
C GLY A 333 -2.33 7.04 -10.71
N GLU A 334 -1.02 6.78 -10.65
CA GLU A 334 0.02 7.70 -11.10
C GLU A 334 0.23 7.68 -12.62
N ASN A 335 -0.03 6.54 -13.28
CA ASN A 335 0.42 6.31 -14.66
C ASN A 335 -0.70 6.15 -15.69
N SER A 336 -1.91 5.74 -15.29
CA SER A 336 -3.03 5.51 -16.21
C SER A 336 -3.96 6.73 -16.28
N ALA A 337 -3.66 7.62 -17.23
CA ALA A 337 -4.51 8.78 -17.54
C ALA A 337 -5.93 8.37 -17.98
N THR A 338 -6.05 7.25 -18.69
CA THR A 338 -7.32 6.67 -19.15
C THR A 338 -8.16 6.16 -17.99
N THR A 339 -7.54 5.51 -17.00
CA THR A 339 -8.23 5.11 -15.76
C THR A 339 -8.72 6.33 -15.00
N ARG A 340 -7.87 7.34 -14.78
CA ARG A 340 -8.26 8.56 -14.07
C ARG A 340 -9.41 9.28 -14.78
N GLN A 341 -9.32 9.44 -16.09
CA GLN A 341 -10.37 10.04 -16.92
C GLN A 341 -11.68 9.27 -16.75
N GLY A 342 -11.67 7.97 -17.02
CA GLY A 342 -12.88 7.16 -17.00
C GLY A 342 -13.51 7.02 -15.61
N VAL A 343 -12.74 7.18 -14.53
CA VAL A 343 -13.30 7.33 -13.17
C VAL A 343 -13.99 8.68 -13.01
N CYS A 344 -13.31 9.77 -13.39
CA CYS A 344 -13.82 11.13 -13.21
C CYS A 344 -15.04 11.44 -14.09
N ASP A 345 -15.21 10.76 -15.23
CA ASP A 345 -16.38 10.90 -16.10
C ASP A 345 -17.71 10.55 -15.38
N TYR A 346 -17.68 9.64 -14.39
CA TYR A 346 -18.85 9.35 -13.54
C TYR A 346 -19.15 10.42 -12.49
N LEU A 347 -18.19 11.33 -12.23
CA LEU A 347 -18.19 12.22 -11.08
C LEU A 347 -18.42 13.69 -11.45
N GLY A 348 -18.75 13.97 -12.71
CA GLY A 348 -19.05 15.34 -13.18
C GLY A 348 -20.14 16.05 -12.37
N TYR A 349 -21.10 15.31 -11.80
CA TYR A 349 -22.15 15.87 -10.94
C TYR A 349 -21.61 16.48 -9.62
N LEU A 350 -20.39 16.13 -9.20
CA LEU A 350 -19.70 16.76 -8.07
C LEU A 350 -19.05 18.09 -8.46
N GLY A 351 -19.12 18.48 -9.73
CA GLY A 351 -18.46 19.66 -10.28
C GLY A 351 -16.99 19.42 -10.62
N ILE A 352 -16.63 18.19 -11.00
CA ILE A 352 -15.28 17.84 -11.49
C ILE A 352 -15.21 18.10 -12.99
N THR A 353 -14.17 18.82 -13.43
CA THR A 353 -13.83 18.95 -14.85
C THR A 353 -12.33 18.74 -15.02
N ILE A 354 -11.96 17.72 -15.79
CA ILE A 354 -10.57 17.30 -15.98
C ILE A 354 -9.92 18.12 -17.09
N ASP A 355 -8.71 18.59 -16.85
CA ASP A 355 -7.81 19.11 -17.86
C ASP A 355 -7.09 17.94 -18.55
N ALA A 356 -7.36 17.74 -19.84
CA ALA A 356 -6.84 16.61 -20.59
C ALA A 356 -5.31 16.64 -20.76
N GLU A 357 -4.70 17.82 -20.84
CA GLU A 357 -3.25 17.96 -20.98
C GLU A 357 -2.56 17.63 -19.65
N ALA A 358 -3.05 18.18 -18.55
CA ALA A 358 -2.55 17.87 -17.21
C ALA A 358 -2.75 16.40 -16.85
N ASN A 359 -3.92 15.83 -17.15
CA ASN A 359 -4.20 14.41 -16.93
C ASN A 359 -3.32 13.50 -17.80
N GLY A 360 -2.80 13.98 -18.94
CA GLY A 360 -1.87 13.23 -19.78
C GLY A 360 -0.50 12.96 -19.13
N LYS A 361 -0.13 13.72 -18.09
CA LYS A 361 1.15 13.54 -17.39
C LYS A 361 1.16 12.32 -16.48
N ARG A 362 2.36 11.81 -16.17
CA ARG A 362 2.57 10.56 -15.41
C ARG A 362 3.64 10.75 -14.36
N GLY A 363 3.42 10.19 -13.17
CA GLY A 363 4.44 10.13 -12.12
C GLY A 363 4.89 11.48 -11.55
N GLU A 364 4.11 12.54 -11.75
CA GLU A 364 4.38 13.89 -11.25
C GLU A 364 3.30 14.32 -10.25
N GLU A 365 3.66 15.20 -9.33
CA GLU A 365 2.70 15.90 -8.48
C GLU A 365 1.99 16.99 -9.29
N ILE A 366 0.71 16.81 -9.61
CA ILE A 366 -0.03 17.71 -10.50
C ILE A 366 -1.52 17.76 -10.19
N GLU A 367 -2.11 18.97 -10.23
CA GLU A 367 -3.56 19.16 -10.32
C GLU A 367 -4.02 18.84 -11.75
N ILE A 368 -4.98 17.93 -11.91
CA ILE A 368 -5.49 17.50 -13.21
C ILE A 368 -6.89 18.03 -13.51
N THR A 369 -7.38 18.99 -12.72
CA THR A 369 -8.65 19.68 -12.94
C THR A 369 -8.45 21.04 -13.59
N THR A 370 -9.48 21.50 -14.32
CA THR A 370 -9.55 22.89 -14.77
C THR A 370 -9.72 23.85 -13.59
N ALA A 371 -9.39 25.13 -13.81
CA ALA A 371 -9.44 26.15 -12.76
C ALA A 371 -10.84 26.34 -12.16
N ASP A 372 -11.90 26.14 -12.94
CA ASP A 372 -13.31 26.26 -12.57
C ASP A 372 -13.91 25.00 -11.92
N SER A 373 -13.16 23.89 -11.86
CA SER A 373 -13.59 22.68 -11.17
C SER A 373 -13.79 22.93 -9.67
N LYS A 374 -14.98 22.57 -9.16
CA LYS A 374 -15.36 22.77 -7.76
C LYS A 374 -14.60 21.82 -6.83
N VAL A 375 -14.49 20.57 -7.24
CA VAL A 375 -13.68 19.56 -6.55
C VAL A 375 -12.36 19.45 -7.30
N LYS A 376 -11.25 19.46 -6.57
CA LYS A 376 -9.91 19.37 -7.14
C LYS A 376 -9.49 17.92 -7.27
N VAL A 377 -8.81 17.57 -8.36
CA VAL A 377 -8.26 16.23 -8.54
C VAL A 377 -6.76 16.33 -8.74
N PHE A 378 -6.00 15.53 -8.00
CA PHE A 378 -4.55 15.50 -8.06
C PHE A 378 -4.03 14.12 -8.41
N VAL A 379 -2.87 14.09 -9.05
CA VAL A 379 -1.96 12.95 -9.04
C VAL A 379 -0.83 13.28 -8.07
N VAL A 380 -0.57 12.39 -7.12
CA VAL A 380 0.53 12.54 -6.16
C VAL A 380 1.23 11.18 -6.04
N PRO A 381 2.48 11.03 -6.50
CA PRO A 381 3.21 9.79 -6.32
C PRO A 381 3.44 9.48 -4.84
N THR A 382 3.08 8.26 -4.42
CA THR A 382 3.27 7.87 -3.01
C THR A 382 4.74 7.54 -2.73
N ASN A 383 5.23 7.97 -1.56
CA ASN A 383 6.55 7.59 -1.08
C ASN A 383 6.45 7.00 0.33
N GLU A 384 6.03 5.74 0.39
CA GLU A 384 5.83 5.02 1.66
C GLU A 384 7.15 4.86 2.42
N GLU A 385 8.26 4.64 1.72
CA GLU A 385 9.57 4.50 2.36
C GLU A 385 10.01 5.79 3.03
N LEU A 386 9.82 6.94 2.39
CA LEU A 386 10.11 8.24 3.01
C LEU A 386 9.23 8.49 4.24
N MET A 387 7.94 8.14 4.17
CA MET A 387 7.05 8.28 5.32
C MET A 387 7.50 7.42 6.50
N ILE A 388 7.92 6.18 6.25
CA ILE A 388 8.50 5.29 7.28
C ILE A 388 9.79 5.90 7.85
N ALA A 389 10.66 6.45 7.01
CA ALA A 389 11.88 7.11 7.47
C ALA A 389 11.58 8.33 8.34
N ARG A 390 10.61 9.18 7.97
CA ARG A 390 10.17 10.35 8.75
C ARG A 390 9.64 9.95 10.13
N ASP A 391 8.77 8.95 10.19
CA ASP A 391 8.25 8.43 11.47
C ASP A 391 9.37 7.83 12.33
N THR A 392 10.32 7.13 11.70
CA THR A 392 11.48 6.58 12.39
C THR A 392 12.29 7.70 13.04
N VAL A 393 12.67 8.73 12.27
CA VAL A 393 13.43 9.89 12.74
C VAL A 393 12.71 10.62 13.87
N ALA A 394 11.39 10.77 13.78
CA ALA A 394 10.60 11.43 14.81
C ALA A 394 10.62 10.68 16.16
N LEU A 395 10.81 9.36 16.14
CA LEU A 395 10.77 8.50 17.33
C LEU A 395 12.15 8.12 17.87
N THR A 396 13.23 8.34 17.11
CA THR A 396 14.59 7.93 17.46
C THR A 396 15.58 9.09 17.58
N LYS A 397 15.09 10.34 17.58
CA LYS A 397 15.89 11.55 17.78
C LYS A 397 16.25 11.79 19.24
#